data_AF-A0A4Q1A9E4-F1
#
_entry.id   AF-A0A4Q1A9E4-F1
#
_cell.length_a   1.000
_cell.length_b   1.000
_cell.length_c   1.000
_cell.angle_alpha   90.00
_cell.angle_beta   90.00
_cell.angle_gamma   90.00
#
_symmetry.space_group_name_H-M   'P 1'
#
loop_
_entity.id
_entity.type
_entity.pdbx_description
1 polymer ?
#
loop_
_entity_poly.entity_id
_entity_poly.type
_entity_poly.pdbx_seq_one_letter_code
_entity_poly.pdbx_strand_id
1 'polypeptide(L)'
;MEIEFSNSTKEEINNFYQTISSKVKRYRLEKGLSQQELALEIGIKSIAFYSNCENNKNDKHFNLEHLYKISKALKTPIESFLY
;
A
#
# COMPACT_ATOMS: atom_id res chain seq x y z
N MET A 1 -9.76 -32.35 4.72
CA MET A 1 -10.14 -30.99 5.13
C MET A 1 -8.84 -30.35 5.59
N GLU A 2 -8.28 -29.44 4.80
CA GLU A 2 -7.08 -28.73 5.25
C GLU A 2 -7.47 -27.88 6.46
N ILE A 3 -6.86 -28.17 7.60
CA ILE A 3 -7.03 -27.37 8.81
C ILE A 3 -6.17 -26.12 8.60
N GLU A 4 -6.82 -24.98 8.39
CA GLU A 4 -6.14 -23.70 8.25
C GLU A 4 -5.69 -23.25 9.67
N PHE A 5 -4.42 -23.45 10.00
CA PHE A 5 -3.81 -23.06 11.29
C PHE A 5 -3.55 -21.54 11.38
N SER A 6 -4.49 -20.71 10.94
CA SER A 6 -4.34 -19.26 10.87
C SER A 6 -5.29 -18.56 11.84
N ASN A 7 -4.82 -17.50 12.50
CA ASN A 7 -5.65 -16.62 13.32
C ASN A 7 -6.37 -15.54 12.50
N SER A 8 -6.29 -15.62 11.17
CA SER A 8 -6.93 -14.70 10.24
C SER A 8 -7.31 -15.43 8.95
N THR A 9 -8.46 -15.08 8.39
CA THR A 9 -8.92 -15.57 7.09
C THR A 9 -8.22 -14.84 5.94
N LYS A 10 -8.21 -15.45 4.76
CA LYS A 10 -7.73 -14.80 3.53
C LYS A 10 -8.50 -13.51 3.21
N GLU A 11 -9.79 -13.46 3.53
CA GLU A 11 -10.63 -12.27 3.34
C GLU A 11 -10.20 -11.12 4.26
N GLU A 12 -9.96 -11.40 5.54
CA GLU A 12 -9.47 -10.39 6.50
C GLU A 12 -8.12 -9.80 6.06
N ILE A 13 -7.20 -10.64 5.59
CA ILE A 13 -5.90 -10.19 5.07
C ILE A 13 -6.06 -9.32 3.80
N ASN A 14 -6.96 -9.70 2.90
CA ASN A 14 -7.26 -8.88 1.71
C ASN A 14 -7.86 -7.52 2.09
N ASN A 15 -8.80 -7.49 3.02
CA ASN A 15 -9.42 -6.25 3.52
C ASN A 15 -8.39 -5.35 4.22
N PHE A 16 -7.43 -5.94 4.93
CA PHE A 16 -6.31 -5.21 5.51
C PHE A 16 -5.45 -4.53 4.42
N TYR A 17 -5.06 -5.26 3.37
CA TYR A 17 -4.30 -4.67 2.26
C TYR A 17 -5.10 -3.59 1.51
N GLN A 18 -6.39 -3.79 1.26
CA GLN A 18 -7.26 -2.77 0.65
C GLN A 18 -7.31 -1.48 1.49
N THR A 19 -7.38 -1.63 2.82
CA THR A 19 -7.35 -0.50 3.75
C THR A 19 -6.04 0.29 3.62
N ILE A 20 -4.90 -0.38 3.64
CA ILE A 20 -3.59 0.26 3.44
C ILE A 20 -3.52 0.97 2.08
N SER A 21 -3.89 0.27 1.01
CA SER A 21 -3.85 0.81 -0.36
C SER A 21 -4.73 2.05 -0.52
N SER A 22 -5.93 2.04 0.05
CA SER A 22 -6.85 3.19 0.01
C SER A 22 -6.33 4.38 0.81
N LYS A 23 -5.69 4.15 1.96
CA LYS A 23 -5.08 5.21 2.77
C LYS A 23 -3.87 5.84 2.07
N VAL A 24 -2.96 5.04 1.52
CA VAL A 24 -1.84 5.53 0.71
C VAL A 24 -2.36 6.38 -0.45
N LYS A 25 -3.38 5.89 -1.18
CA LYS A 25 -4.01 6.64 -2.27
C LYS A 25 -4.59 7.97 -1.81
N ARG A 26 -5.32 7.98 -0.69
CA ARG A 26 -5.91 9.19 -0.11
C ARG A 26 -4.82 10.22 0.22
N TYR A 27 -3.81 9.84 1.00
CA TYR A 27 -2.75 10.75 1.38
C TYR A 27 -1.92 11.23 0.18
N ARG A 28 -1.67 10.37 -0.81
CA ARG A 28 -1.02 10.79 -2.07
C ARG A 28 -1.82 11.89 -2.77
N LEU A 29 -3.14 11.71 -2.90
CA LEU A 29 -4.03 12.68 -3.53
C LEU A 29 -4.14 13.98 -2.73
N GLU A 30 -4.17 13.92 -1.39
CA GLU A 30 -4.13 15.10 -0.51
C GLU A 30 -2.84 15.92 -0.67
N LYS A 31 -1.75 15.29 -1.09
CA LYS A 31 -0.49 15.97 -1.44
C LYS A 31 -0.40 16.40 -2.90
N GLY A 32 -1.43 16.12 -3.71
CA GLY A 32 -1.47 16.50 -5.12
C GLY A 32 -0.49 15.71 -6.01
N LEU A 33 0.03 14.57 -5.54
CA LEU A 33 0.99 13.76 -6.29
C LEU A 33 0.28 12.75 -7.19
N SER A 34 0.78 12.55 -8.40
CA SER A 34 0.44 11.41 -9.26
C SER A 34 1.07 10.12 -8.74
N GLN A 35 0.60 8.98 -9.24
CA GLN A 35 1.20 7.67 -8.93
C GLN A 35 2.66 7.60 -9.40
N GLN A 36 2.96 8.20 -10.56
CA GLN A 36 4.31 8.20 -11.13
C GLN A 36 5.28 9.01 -10.27
N GLU A 37 4.89 10.20 -9.81
CA GLU A 37 5.72 11.05 -8.96
C GLU A 37 6.08 10.33 -7.66
N LEU A 38 5.09 9.78 -6.96
CA LEU A 38 5.35 9.08 -5.70
C LEU A 38 6.17 7.79 -5.91
N ALA A 39 5.91 7.04 -6.99
CA ALA A 39 6.70 5.85 -7.32
C ALA A 39 8.18 6.18 -7.57
N LEU A 40 8.46 7.25 -8.31
CA LEU A 40 9.84 7.72 -8.55
C LEU A 40 10.51 8.17 -7.26
N GLU A 41 9.81 8.93 -6.41
CA GLU A 41 10.34 9.43 -5.14
C GLU A 41 10.76 8.30 -4.18
N ILE A 42 9.99 7.21 -4.14
CA ILE A 42 10.31 6.05 -3.29
C ILE A 42 11.23 5.01 -3.99
N GLY A 43 11.70 5.31 -5.21
CA GLY A 43 12.63 4.45 -5.96
C GLY A 43 12.00 3.21 -6.59
N ILE A 44 10.68 3.17 -6.80
CA ILE A 44 10.00 2.10 -7.52
C ILE A 44 10.11 2.36 -9.03
N LYS A 45 10.86 1.50 -9.73
CA LYS A 45 11.08 1.61 -11.18
C LYS A 45 9.87 1.24 -12.02
N SER A 46 8.98 0.39 -11.51
CA SER A 46 7.79 -0.07 -12.24
C SER A 46 6.54 0.68 -11.78
N ILE A 47 6.08 1.63 -12.61
CA ILE A 47 4.82 2.35 -12.37
C ILE A 47 3.64 1.38 -12.30
N ALA A 48 3.65 0.32 -13.14
CA ALA A 48 2.62 -0.71 -13.11
C ALA A 48 2.59 -1.47 -11.76
N PHE A 49 3.76 -1.75 -11.17
CA PHE A 49 3.83 -2.36 -9.83
C PHE A 49 3.23 -1.43 -8.77
N TYR A 50 3.63 -0.15 -8.77
CA TYR A 50 3.05 0.84 -7.85
C TYR A 50 1.53 0.92 -8.00
N SER A 51 1.04 1.02 -9.23
CA SER A 51 -0.39 1.13 -9.52
C SER A 51 -1.17 -0.11 -9.08
N ASN A 52 -0.60 -1.31 -9.26
CA ASN A 52 -1.20 -2.55 -8.76
C ASN A 52 -1.25 -2.58 -7.23
N CYS A 53 -0.20 -2.13 -6.54
CA CYS A 53 -0.20 -2.02 -5.07
C CYS A 53 -1.26 -1.04 -4.57
N GLU A 54 -1.30 0.17 -5.13
CA GLU A 54 -2.24 1.21 -4.68
C GLU A 54 -3.71 0.88 -5.01
N ASN A 55 -3.95 0.08 -6.04
CA ASN A 55 -5.29 -0.40 -6.37
C ASN A 55 -5.61 -1.80 -5.79
N ASN A 56 -4.69 -2.39 -5.02
CA ASN A 56 -4.78 -3.76 -4.50
C ASN A 56 -5.20 -4.81 -5.58
N LYS A 57 -4.52 -4.77 -6.74
CA LYS A 57 -4.77 -5.66 -7.88
C LYS A 57 -3.62 -6.64 -8.09
N ASN A 58 -3.92 -7.74 -8.77
CA ASN A 58 -2.93 -8.75 -9.18
C ASN A 58 -2.09 -9.30 -8.01
N ASP A 59 -2.70 -9.39 -6.83
CA ASP A 59 -2.06 -9.84 -5.58
C ASP A 59 -0.78 -9.04 -5.25
N LYS A 60 -0.78 -7.74 -5.61
CA LYS A 60 0.31 -6.82 -5.29
C LYS A 60 -0.11 -5.89 -4.16
N HIS A 61 0.80 -5.73 -3.21
CA HIS A 61 0.66 -4.89 -2.04
C HIS A 61 2.01 -4.22 -1.73
N PHE A 62 1.95 -3.09 -1.03
CA PHE A 62 3.15 -2.46 -0.51
C PHE A 62 3.75 -3.33 0.60
N ASN A 63 5.07 -3.53 0.58
CA ASN A 63 5.78 -4.12 1.71
C ASN A 63 6.11 -3.02 2.74
N LEU A 64 6.70 -3.40 3.88
CA LEU A 64 7.03 -2.47 4.95
C LEU A 64 8.03 -1.38 4.52
N GLU A 65 9.00 -1.70 3.67
CA GLU A 65 9.97 -0.74 3.15
C GLU A 65 9.29 0.31 2.27
N HIS A 66 8.37 -0.10 1.38
CA HIS A 66 7.57 0.80 0.57
C HIS A 66 6.75 1.73 1.46
N LEU A 67 6.04 1.21 2.47
CA LEU A 67 5.24 2.01 3.39
C LEU A 67 6.09 3.01 4.17
N TYR A 68 7.28 2.62 4.62
CA TYR A 68 8.22 3.53 5.28
C TYR A 68 8.68 4.65 4.34
N LYS A 69 9.05 4.33 3.10
CA LYS A 69 9.46 5.36 2.13
C LYS A 69 8.30 6.30 1.77
N ILE A 70 7.09 5.74 1.59
CA ILE A 70 5.86 6.52 1.31
C ILE A 70 5.55 7.45 2.49
N SER A 71 5.72 7.00 3.74
CA SER A 71 5.49 7.84 4.92
C SER A 71 6.43 9.05 4.95
N LYS A 72 7.70 8.85 4.58
CA LYS A 72 8.69 9.93 4.45
C LYS A 72 8.33 10.90 3.31
N ALA A 73 7.99 10.39 2.13
CA ALA A 73 7.62 11.19 0.96
C ALA A 73 6.37 12.06 1.24
N LEU A 74 5.34 11.46 1.84
CA LEU A 74 4.08 12.14 2.14
C LEU A 74 4.15 12.99 3.42
N LYS A 75 5.24 12.91 4.20
CA LYS A 75 5.35 13.54 5.53
C LYS A 75 4.17 13.18 6.43
N THR A 76 3.79 11.90 6.40
CA THR A 76 2.68 11.33 7.16
C THR A 76 3.25 10.22 8.05
N PRO A 77 2.83 10.11 9.32
CA PRO A 77 3.24 8.99 10.16
C PRO A 77 2.88 7.64 9.50
N ILE A 78 3.79 6.65 9.54
CA ILE A 78 3.59 5.37 8.82
C ILE A 78 2.33 4.65 9.30
N GLU A 79 2.02 4.82 10.58
CA GLU A 79 0.88 4.24 11.24
C GLU A 79 -0.47 4.74 10.73
N SER A 80 -0.51 5.92 10.11
CA SER A 80 -1.71 6.47 9.48
C SER A 80 -2.15 5.64 8.26
N PHE A 81 -1.31 4.74 7.76
CA PHE A 81 -1.69 3.77 6.74
C PHE A 81 -2.34 2.52 7.33
N LEU A 82 -2.18 2.28 8.63
CA LEU A 82 -2.69 1.10 9.34
C LEU A 82 -4.02 1.39 10.04
N TYR A 83 -4.10 2.49 10.80
CA TYR A 83 -5.28 2.87 11.60
C TYR A 83 -5.78 4.28 11.32
#